data_AF-A0A0F9WSK4-F1
#
_entry.id   AF-A0A0F9WSK4-F1
#
_cell.length_a   1.000
_cell.length_b   1.000
_cell.length_c   1.000
_cell.angle_alpha   90.00
_cell.angle_beta   90.00
_cell.angle_gamma   90.00
#
_symmetry.space_group_name_H-M   'P 1'
#
loop_
_entity.id
_entity.type
_entity.pdbx_description
1 polymer ?
#
loop_
_entity_poly.entity_id
_entity_poly.type
_entity_poly.pdbx_seq_one_letter_code
_entity_poly.pdbx_strand_id
1 'polypeptide(L)'
;MDTGEAKQGKETDKAAVPAKVEVTIEELTQAVVSASKLVESGADGGTDALMAAVGNLSKAKGLIAKAKAEALKAEADALSGIRASKATSIYAIIAGNAEIVKALADTKAKGFTFTVSGLPDATGTPVVIKSVSLAVPAIKGTRAGVGGGAGKTKTMYGMSLAEVFAKYATAEESAKLENCEEPNINSKQWQIKTAVKDRVVESGELKSVS
;
A
#
# COMPACT_ATOMS: atom_id res chain seq x y z
N MET A 1 58.73 25.83 28.97
CA MET A 1 57.69 26.86 28.79
C MET A 1 57.54 27.02 27.29
N ASP A 2 56.51 26.42 26.73
CA ASP A 2 56.15 26.60 25.32
C ASP A 2 54.63 26.50 25.26
N THR A 3 54.00 27.62 24.89
CA THR A 3 52.56 27.86 24.93
C THR A 3 51.96 27.47 23.58
N GLY A 4 51.32 26.31 23.53
CA GLY A 4 50.56 25.86 22.35
C GLY A 4 49.28 26.67 22.17
N GLU A 5 49.21 27.40 21.06
CA GLU A 5 48.07 28.19 20.60
C GLU A 5 46.82 27.31 20.38
N ALA A 6 45.74 27.65 21.09
CA ALA A 6 44.40 27.17 20.80
C ALA A 6 43.81 27.94 19.61
N LYS A 7 43.72 27.30 18.43
CA LYS A 7 42.93 27.81 17.31
C LYS A 7 41.44 27.74 17.66
N GLN A 8 40.86 28.90 17.98
CA GLN A 8 39.43 29.11 18.06
C GLN A 8 38.77 28.73 16.72
N GLY A 9 37.88 27.74 16.80
CA GLY A 9 36.99 27.36 15.72
C GLY A 9 36.08 28.53 15.37
N LYS A 10 36.16 28.91 14.09
CA LYS A 10 35.37 29.92 13.41
C LYS A 10 33.87 29.64 13.63
N GLU A 11 33.25 30.47 14.46
CA GLU A 11 31.81 30.59 14.60
C GLU A 11 31.26 30.91 13.19
N THR A 12 30.63 29.93 12.57
CA THR A 12 29.97 30.15 11.28
C THR A 12 28.64 30.82 11.61
N ASP A 13 28.62 32.10 11.27
CA ASP A 13 27.46 32.97 11.23
C ASP A 13 26.17 32.20 10.97
N LYS A 14 25.22 32.39 11.89
CA LYS A 14 23.79 32.24 11.64
C LYS A 14 23.49 32.79 10.26
N ALA A 15 23.31 31.89 9.29
CA ALA A 15 22.61 32.22 8.06
C ALA A 15 21.19 32.64 8.50
N ALA A 16 20.97 33.94 8.58
CA ALA A 16 19.65 34.52 8.68
C ALA A 16 18.87 34.00 7.48
N VAL A 17 18.00 33.01 7.73
CA VAL A 17 17.02 32.58 6.75
C VAL A 17 16.18 33.81 6.45
N PRO A 18 16.14 34.31 5.20
CA PRO A 18 15.27 35.43 4.88
C PRO A 18 13.85 35.00 5.24
N ALA A 19 13.16 35.82 6.03
CA ALA A 19 11.76 35.64 6.37
C ALA A 19 10.95 35.62 5.07
N LYS A 20 10.83 34.44 4.48
CA LYS A 20 9.94 34.19 3.36
C LYS A 20 8.56 34.23 3.97
N VAL A 21 7.80 35.27 3.65
CA VAL A 21 6.39 35.42 4.05
C VAL A 21 5.68 34.11 3.69
N GLU A 22 5.48 33.24 4.67
CA GLU A 22 4.72 32.00 4.53
C GLU A 22 3.27 32.42 4.48
N VAL A 23 2.79 32.72 3.27
CA VAL A 23 1.35 32.81 3.04
C VAL A 23 0.76 31.45 3.42
N THR A 24 -0.10 31.44 4.43
CA THR A 24 -0.67 30.21 4.98
C THR A 24 -1.69 29.63 4.00
N ILE A 25 -1.95 28.32 4.08
CA ILE A 25 -3.04 27.69 3.32
C ILE A 25 -4.37 28.39 3.61
N GLU A 26 -4.57 28.84 4.85
CA GLU A 26 -5.77 29.55 5.30
C GLU A 26 -5.95 30.88 4.56
N GLU A 27 -4.89 31.69 4.47
CA GLU A 27 -4.89 32.94 3.70
C GLU A 27 -5.13 32.69 2.20
N LEU A 28 -4.52 31.66 1.61
CA LEU A 28 -4.77 31.30 0.21
C LEU A 28 -6.21 30.79 -0.02
N THR A 29 -6.78 30.10 0.96
CA THR A 29 -8.18 29.64 0.90
C THR A 29 -9.13 30.82 0.99
N GLN A 30 -8.85 31.78 1.87
CA GLN A 30 -9.61 33.03 1.95
C GLN A 30 -9.49 33.88 0.68
N ALA A 31 -8.32 33.89 0.03
CA ALA A 31 -8.14 34.55 -1.27
C ALA A 31 -9.00 33.90 -2.38
N VAL A 32 -9.12 32.58 -2.41
CA VAL A 32 -10.02 31.86 -3.34
C VAL A 32 -11.48 32.21 -3.07
N VAL A 33 -11.90 32.22 -1.79
CA VAL A 33 -13.27 32.61 -1.40
C VAL A 33 -13.56 34.06 -1.81
N SER A 34 -12.61 34.97 -1.59
CA SER A 34 -12.77 36.38 -1.93
C SER A 34 -12.84 36.60 -3.45
N ALA A 35 -12.01 35.91 -4.21
CA ALA A 35 -12.05 35.97 -5.67
C ALA A 35 -13.33 35.33 -6.25
N SER A 36 -13.87 34.29 -5.61
CA SER A 36 -15.15 33.67 -6.03
C SER A 36 -16.31 34.66 -5.91
N LYS A 37 -16.34 35.48 -4.86
CA LYS A 37 -17.35 36.54 -4.69
C LYS A 37 -17.28 37.62 -5.78
N LEU A 38 -16.09 37.91 -6.32
CA LEU A 38 -15.92 38.84 -7.44
C LEU A 38 -16.50 38.27 -8.74
N VAL A 39 -16.39 36.96 -8.95
CA VAL A 39 -17.04 36.26 -10.08
C VAL A 39 -18.56 36.31 -9.93
N GLU A 40 -19.07 36.01 -8.73
CA GLU A 40 -20.51 36.06 -8.43
C GLU A 40 -21.11 37.45 -8.60
N SER A 41 -20.35 38.52 -8.28
CA SER A 41 -20.79 39.90 -8.49
C SER A 41 -20.63 40.39 -9.93
N GLY A 42 -20.14 39.56 -10.85
CA GLY A 42 -19.90 39.95 -12.24
C GLY A 42 -18.82 41.02 -12.40
N ALA A 43 -17.87 41.10 -11.46
CA ALA A 43 -16.81 42.09 -11.52
C ALA A 43 -15.83 41.75 -12.66
N ASP A 44 -15.45 42.76 -13.45
CA ASP A 44 -14.45 42.60 -14.50
C ASP A 44 -13.13 42.07 -13.92
N GLY A 45 -12.60 41.01 -14.53
CA GLY A 45 -11.40 40.32 -14.06
C GLY A 45 -11.60 39.36 -12.88
N GLY A 46 -12.84 39.17 -12.39
CA GLY A 46 -13.13 38.22 -11.30
C GLY A 46 -12.70 36.79 -11.62
N THR A 47 -12.91 36.33 -12.86
CA THR A 47 -12.51 34.99 -13.31
C THR A 47 -10.99 34.83 -13.31
N ASP A 48 -10.25 35.84 -13.73
CA ASP A 48 -8.79 35.83 -13.75
C ASP A 48 -8.22 35.83 -12.32
N ALA A 49 -8.81 36.64 -11.42
CA ALA A 49 -8.47 36.66 -10.01
C ALA A 49 -8.72 35.29 -9.34
N LEU A 50 -9.82 34.62 -9.68
CA LEU A 50 -10.15 33.29 -9.15
C LEU A 50 -9.15 32.24 -9.65
N MET A 51 -8.85 32.24 -10.95
CA MET A 51 -7.88 31.30 -11.54
C MET A 51 -6.48 31.48 -10.94
N ALA A 52 -6.04 32.72 -10.72
CA ALA A 52 -4.78 33.01 -10.05
C ALA A 52 -4.76 32.50 -8.60
N ALA A 53 -5.83 32.75 -7.83
CA ALA A 53 -5.94 32.31 -6.45
C ALA A 53 -5.94 30.77 -6.32
N VAL A 54 -6.72 30.08 -7.16
CA VAL A 54 -6.77 28.60 -7.21
C VAL A 54 -5.42 28.01 -7.63
N GLY A 55 -4.74 28.62 -8.61
CA GLY A 55 -3.42 28.21 -9.05
C GLY A 55 -2.37 28.33 -7.92
N ASN A 56 -2.39 29.42 -7.18
CA ASN A 56 -1.49 29.65 -6.05
C ASN A 56 -1.76 28.68 -4.90
N LEU A 57 -3.03 28.44 -4.54
CA LEU A 57 -3.41 27.44 -3.54
C LEU A 57 -2.95 26.03 -3.93
N SER A 58 -3.12 25.65 -5.20
CA SER A 58 -2.74 24.33 -5.71
C SER A 58 -1.21 24.13 -5.66
N LYS A 59 -0.44 25.15 -6.06
CA LYS A 59 1.03 25.14 -5.95
C LYS A 59 1.48 25.00 -4.49
N ALA A 60 0.89 25.76 -3.57
CA ALA A 60 1.22 25.70 -2.15
C ALA A 60 0.94 24.31 -1.55
N LYS A 61 -0.23 23.72 -1.84
CA LYS A 61 -0.56 22.35 -1.43
C LYS A 61 0.45 21.33 -1.96
N GLY A 62 0.85 21.46 -3.23
CA GLY A 62 1.86 20.60 -3.86
C GLY A 62 3.23 20.68 -3.17
N LEU A 63 3.68 21.90 -2.84
CA LEU A 63 4.94 22.12 -2.13
C LEU A 63 4.92 21.54 -0.71
N ILE A 64 3.81 21.71 0.01
CA ILE A 64 3.67 21.17 1.38
C ILE A 64 3.64 19.64 1.35
N ALA A 65 2.94 19.03 0.40
CA ALA A 65 2.94 17.58 0.24
C ALA A 65 4.35 17.05 -0.06
N LYS A 66 5.11 17.74 -0.92
CA LYS A 66 6.49 17.41 -1.23
C LYS A 66 7.40 17.55 0.00
N ALA A 67 7.29 18.64 0.74
CA ALA A 67 8.07 18.86 1.97
C ALA A 67 7.76 17.81 3.04
N LYS A 68 6.48 17.43 3.22
CA LYS A 68 6.09 16.33 4.12
C LYS A 68 6.67 15.00 3.68
N ALA A 69 6.64 14.70 2.39
CA ALA A 69 7.22 13.47 1.85
C ALA A 69 8.75 13.43 2.04
N GLU A 70 9.43 14.56 1.83
CA GLU A 70 10.87 14.68 2.08
C GLU A 70 11.22 14.54 3.57
N ALA A 71 10.42 15.14 4.46
CA ALA A 71 10.58 14.99 5.91
C ALA A 71 10.40 13.53 6.36
N LEU A 72 9.35 12.85 5.88
CA LEU A 72 9.12 11.43 6.17
C LEU A 72 10.23 10.54 5.61
N LYS A 73 10.76 10.88 4.43
CA LYS A 73 11.90 10.15 3.85
C LYS A 73 13.16 10.34 4.68
N ALA A 74 13.47 11.57 5.08
CA ALA A 74 14.62 11.86 5.94
C ALA A 74 14.52 11.16 7.30
N GLU A 75 13.32 11.14 7.89
CA GLU A 75 13.05 10.39 9.12
C GLU A 75 13.23 8.87 8.92
N ALA A 76 12.71 8.32 7.82
CA ALA A 76 12.88 6.91 7.51
C ALA A 76 14.35 6.53 7.32
N ASP A 77 15.12 7.38 6.62
CA ASP A 77 16.55 7.18 6.39
C ASP A 77 17.34 7.27 7.70
N ALA A 78 17.06 8.25 8.55
CA ALA A 78 17.68 8.39 9.88
C ALA A 78 17.37 7.19 10.80
N LEU A 79 16.15 6.66 10.73
CA LEU A 79 15.76 5.50 11.52
C LEU A 79 16.25 4.16 10.94
N SER A 80 16.67 4.10 9.67
CA SER A 80 17.04 2.84 9.00
C SER A 80 18.15 2.06 9.73
N GLY A 81 19.24 2.76 10.10
CA GLY A 81 20.37 2.17 10.82
C GLY A 81 19.99 1.76 12.24
N ILE A 82 19.19 2.57 12.93
CA ILE A 82 18.70 2.26 14.27
C ILE A 82 17.78 1.03 14.23
N ARG A 83 16.88 0.95 13.24
CA ARG A 83 15.96 -0.18 13.05
C ARG A 83 16.73 -1.48 12.83
N ALA A 84 17.75 -1.47 11.96
CA ALA A 84 18.56 -2.66 11.72
C ALA A 84 19.30 -3.13 12.99
N SER A 85 19.93 -2.19 13.72
CA SER A 85 20.61 -2.49 14.98
C SER A 85 19.65 -3.07 16.03
N LYS A 86 18.51 -2.41 16.24
CA LYS A 86 17.51 -2.83 17.23
C LYS A 86 16.83 -4.14 16.84
N ALA A 87 16.62 -4.41 15.54
CA ALA A 87 16.09 -5.69 15.08
C ALA A 87 17.00 -6.85 15.49
N THR A 88 18.31 -6.71 15.32
CA THR A 88 19.29 -7.70 15.77
C THR A 88 19.27 -7.89 17.29
N SER A 89 19.21 -6.81 18.06
CA SER A 89 19.13 -6.90 19.53
C SER A 89 17.83 -7.56 20.00
N ILE A 90 16.69 -7.21 19.41
CA ILE A 90 15.38 -7.81 19.73
C ILE A 90 15.39 -9.30 19.38
N TYR A 91 15.94 -9.67 18.22
CA TYR A 91 16.11 -11.07 17.84
C TYR A 91 16.94 -11.84 18.86
N ALA A 92 18.07 -11.28 19.31
CA ALA A 92 18.92 -11.93 20.31
C ALA A 92 18.18 -12.15 21.64
N ILE A 93 17.38 -11.18 22.10
CA ILE A 93 16.55 -11.31 23.31
C ILE A 93 15.52 -12.43 23.15
N ILE A 94 14.82 -12.47 22.01
CA ILE A 94 13.79 -13.48 21.72
C ILE A 94 14.40 -14.87 21.62
N ALA A 95 15.49 -15.02 20.86
CA ALA A 95 16.18 -16.31 20.69
C ALA A 95 16.84 -16.81 21.98
N GLY A 96 17.26 -15.90 22.86
CA GLY A 96 17.78 -16.25 24.18
C GLY A 96 16.70 -16.66 25.19
N ASN A 97 15.43 -16.43 24.90
CA ASN A 97 14.32 -16.83 25.76
C ASN A 97 13.82 -18.24 25.39
N ALA A 98 14.15 -19.21 26.24
CA ALA A 98 13.82 -20.62 26.01
C ALA A 98 12.31 -20.89 25.94
N GLU A 99 11.47 -20.15 26.67
CA GLU A 99 10.01 -20.35 26.65
C GLU A 99 9.40 -19.95 25.31
N ILE A 100 9.88 -18.84 24.73
CA ILE A 100 9.42 -18.39 23.41
C ILE A 100 9.87 -19.38 22.34
N VAL A 101 11.15 -19.80 22.37
CA VAL A 101 11.68 -20.78 21.42
C VAL A 101 10.90 -22.10 21.50
N LYS A 102 10.60 -22.57 22.72
CA LYS A 102 9.80 -23.78 22.93
C LYS A 102 8.38 -23.61 22.39
N ALA A 103 7.69 -22.50 22.67
CA ALA A 103 6.35 -22.24 22.17
C ALA A 103 6.29 -22.20 20.63
N LEU A 104 7.31 -21.64 19.98
CA LEU A 104 7.42 -21.67 18.52
C LEU A 104 7.66 -23.09 17.98
N ALA A 105 8.49 -23.88 18.66
CA ALA A 105 8.73 -25.27 18.28
C ALA A 105 7.45 -26.13 18.42
N ASP A 106 6.73 -26.00 19.53
CA ASP A 106 5.49 -26.74 19.81
C ASP A 106 4.40 -26.42 18.78
N THR A 107 4.33 -25.17 18.33
CA THR A 107 3.39 -24.72 17.29
C THR A 107 3.91 -24.89 15.86
N LYS A 108 5.15 -25.40 15.70
CA LYS A 108 5.87 -25.48 14.43
C LYS A 108 5.94 -24.15 13.68
N ALA A 109 5.91 -23.03 14.41
CA ALA A 109 6.01 -21.69 13.85
C ALA A 109 7.47 -21.35 13.52
N LYS A 110 7.69 -20.70 12.37
CA LYS A 110 8.99 -20.15 11.96
C LYS A 110 9.30 -18.79 12.59
N GLY A 111 8.31 -18.18 13.21
CA GLY A 111 8.42 -16.87 13.83
C GLY A 111 7.05 -16.35 14.24
N PHE A 112 7.03 -15.10 14.67
CA PHE A 112 5.82 -14.42 15.11
C PHE A 112 5.94 -12.92 14.89
N THR A 113 4.80 -12.25 14.82
CA THR A 113 4.71 -10.79 14.87
C THR A 113 3.80 -10.40 16.03
N PHE A 114 4.15 -9.31 16.70
CA PHE A 114 3.36 -8.74 17.76
C PHE A 114 3.35 -7.23 17.63
N THR A 115 2.26 -6.61 18.05
CA THR A 115 2.13 -5.16 18.11
C THR A 115 2.29 -4.73 19.57
N VAL A 116 3.18 -3.77 19.81
CA VAL A 116 3.31 -3.16 21.14
C VAL A 116 2.15 -2.19 21.32
N SER A 117 1.31 -2.43 22.32
CA SER A 117 0.20 -1.53 22.66
C SER A 117 0.71 -0.20 23.22
N GLY A 118 -0.02 0.88 22.95
CA GLY A 118 0.27 2.21 23.48
C GLY A 118 1.30 3.00 22.67
N LEU A 119 1.86 2.43 21.60
CA LEU A 119 2.60 3.21 20.61
C LEU A 119 1.61 3.91 19.66
N PRO A 120 1.87 5.19 19.32
CA PRO A 120 1.05 5.91 18.36
C PRO A 120 1.19 5.29 16.97
N ASP A 121 0.08 5.16 16.25
CA ASP A 121 0.11 4.88 14.81
C ASP A 121 0.51 6.11 13.99
N ALA A 122 0.48 5.98 12.65
CA ALA A 122 0.75 7.09 11.73
C ALA A 122 -0.17 8.31 11.90
N THR A 123 -1.25 8.19 12.68
CA THR A 123 -2.20 9.27 13.00
C THR A 123 -2.00 9.85 14.41
N GLY A 124 -1.06 9.30 15.20
CA GLY A 124 -0.82 9.70 16.58
C GLY A 124 -1.73 9.00 17.59
N THR A 125 -2.60 8.09 17.15
CA THR A 125 -3.55 7.41 18.03
C THR A 125 -2.88 6.20 18.68
N PRO A 126 -2.93 6.06 20.02
CA PRO A 126 -2.38 4.88 20.69
C PRO A 126 -3.12 3.62 20.25
N VAL A 127 -2.41 2.68 19.65
CA VAL A 127 -3.01 1.42 19.23
C VAL A 127 -3.05 0.46 20.42
N VAL A 128 -4.24 -0.02 20.78
CA VAL A 128 -4.42 -1.09 21.78
C VAL A 128 -4.68 -2.39 21.03
N ILE A 129 -3.63 -3.19 20.87
CA ILE A 129 -3.71 -4.50 20.23
C ILE A 129 -3.01 -5.52 21.13
N LYS A 130 -3.76 -6.52 21.59
CA LYS A 130 -3.27 -7.69 22.34
C LYS A 130 -3.28 -8.94 21.44
N SER A 131 -2.75 -8.83 20.23
CA SER A 131 -2.67 -9.98 19.31
C SER A 131 -1.23 -10.31 18.97
N VAL A 132 -0.89 -11.59 19.03
CA VAL A 132 0.33 -12.18 18.49
C VAL A 132 -0.05 -13.08 17.33
N SER A 133 0.60 -12.90 16.19
CA SER A 133 0.38 -13.71 14.99
C SER A 133 1.57 -14.65 14.79
N LEU A 134 1.30 -15.94 14.59
CA LEU A 134 2.33 -16.94 14.34
C LEU A 134 2.55 -17.14 12.84
N ALA A 135 3.81 -17.17 12.41
CA ALA A 135 4.19 -17.50 11.04
C ALA A 135 4.44 -19.00 10.93
N VAL A 136 3.39 -19.79 10.71
CA VAL A 136 3.51 -21.24 10.51
C VAL A 136 3.81 -21.51 9.03
N PRO A 137 4.77 -22.40 8.70
CA PRO A 137 4.99 -22.82 7.32
C PRO A 137 3.71 -23.42 6.76
N ALA A 138 3.21 -22.83 5.68
CA ALA A 138 2.15 -23.44 4.91
C ALA A 138 2.63 -24.81 4.43
N ILE A 139 2.06 -25.87 4.98
CA ILE A 139 2.06 -27.16 4.30
C ILE A 139 1.21 -26.90 3.06
N LYS A 140 1.86 -26.62 1.92
CA LYS A 140 1.21 -26.80 0.64
C LYS A 140 0.87 -28.28 0.60
N GLY A 141 -0.36 -28.61 0.99
CA GLY A 141 -0.99 -29.79 0.43
C GLY A 141 -0.79 -29.66 -1.07
N THR A 142 -0.23 -30.69 -1.69
CA THR A 142 -0.14 -30.87 -3.14
C THR A 142 -1.55 -30.96 -3.72
N ARG A 143 -2.37 -29.93 -3.53
CA ARG A 143 -3.39 -29.58 -4.50
C ARG A 143 -2.64 -28.78 -5.54
N ALA A 144 -2.56 -29.37 -6.73
CA ALA A 144 -2.31 -28.66 -7.98
C ALA A 144 -3.38 -27.56 -8.13
N GLY A 145 -3.25 -26.48 -7.37
CA GLY A 145 -4.02 -25.27 -7.54
C GLY A 145 -3.40 -24.52 -8.69
N VAL A 146 -3.78 -24.91 -9.91
CA VAL A 146 -3.48 -24.16 -11.13
C VAL A 146 -4.13 -22.79 -10.94
N GLY A 147 -3.32 -21.80 -10.52
CA GLY A 147 -3.73 -20.40 -10.49
C GLY A 147 -4.15 -19.99 -11.89
N GLY A 148 -5.47 -19.95 -12.12
CA GLY A 148 -6.12 -19.70 -13.39
C GLY A 148 -6.28 -18.20 -13.62
N GLY A 149 -5.17 -17.53 -13.92
CA GLY A 149 -5.22 -16.25 -14.62
C GLY A 149 -5.85 -16.48 -15.99
N ALA A 150 -6.84 -15.67 -16.34
CA ALA A 150 -7.63 -15.75 -17.58
C ALA A 150 -6.79 -15.86 -18.88
N GLY A 151 -5.50 -15.52 -18.84
CA GLY A 151 -4.56 -15.70 -19.95
C GLY A 151 -4.11 -17.15 -20.19
N LYS A 152 -4.03 -18.00 -19.16
CA LYS A 152 -3.45 -19.36 -19.31
C LYS A 152 -4.26 -20.25 -20.23
N THR A 153 -5.60 -20.17 -20.19
CA THR A 153 -6.46 -21.02 -21.02
C THR A 153 -6.28 -20.69 -22.50
N LYS A 154 -6.18 -19.40 -22.85
CA LYS A 154 -5.93 -18.97 -24.23
C LYS A 154 -4.54 -19.40 -24.71
N THR A 155 -3.53 -19.30 -23.86
CA THR A 155 -2.17 -19.78 -24.18
C THR A 155 -2.12 -21.29 -24.35
N MET A 156 -2.80 -22.05 -23.49
CA MET A 156 -2.73 -23.52 -23.50
C MET A 156 -3.63 -24.17 -24.54
N TYR A 157 -4.78 -23.59 -24.86
CA TYR A 157 -5.83 -24.24 -25.67
C TYR A 157 -6.29 -23.39 -26.86
N GLY A 158 -5.67 -22.23 -27.11
CA GLY A 158 -6.04 -21.31 -28.19
C GLY A 158 -7.36 -20.55 -27.96
N MET A 159 -8.12 -20.89 -26.91
CA MET A 159 -9.40 -20.27 -26.55
C MET A 159 -9.35 -19.75 -25.12
N SER A 160 -9.86 -18.55 -24.88
CA SER A 160 -10.05 -18.00 -23.54
C SER A 160 -11.10 -18.80 -22.76
N LEU A 161 -11.08 -18.65 -21.43
CA LEU A 161 -12.04 -19.32 -20.56
C LEU A 161 -13.50 -18.97 -20.89
N ALA A 162 -13.75 -17.75 -21.38
CA ALA A 162 -15.09 -17.33 -21.81
C ALA A 162 -15.50 -17.98 -23.15
N GLU A 163 -14.57 -18.11 -24.11
CA GLU A 163 -14.83 -18.78 -25.39
C GLU A 163 -15.07 -20.29 -25.20
N VAL A 164 -14.31 -20.93 -24.31
CA VAL A 164 -14.55 -22.34 -23.92
C VAL A 164 -15.94 -22.49 -23.31
N PHE A 165 -16.33 -21.60 -22.40
CA PHE A 165 -17.65 -21.66 -21.80
C PHE A 165 -18.76 -21.45 -22.84
N ALA A 166 -18.65 -20.44 -23.70
CA ALA A 166 -19.65 -20.16 -24.73
C ALA A 166 -19.83 -21.32 -25.72
N LYS A 167 -18.76 -22.08 -26.01
CA LYS A 167 -18.78 -23.17 -26.97
C LYS A 167 -19.25 -24.51 -26.37
N TYR A 168 -18.93 -24.78 -25.12
CA TYR A 168 -19.10 -26.12 -24.53
C TYR A 168 -20.00 -26.17 -23.30
N ALA A 169 -20.47 -25.04 -22.76
CA ALA A 169 -21.37 -25.07 -21.60
C ALA A 169 -22.70 -25.74 -21.95
N THR A 170 -23.22 -26.55 -21.03
CA THR A 170 -24.58 -27.07 -21.11
C THR A 170 -25.59 -26.00 -20.70
N ALA A 171 -26.87 -26.21 -21.01
CA ALA A 171 -27.95 -25.32 -20.58
C ALA A 171 -27.97 -25.12 -19.06
N GLU A 172 -27.68 -26.18 -18.28
CA GLU A 172 -27.62 -26.11 -16.82
C GLU A 172 -26.45 -25.26 -16.32
N GLU A 173 -25.28 -25.35 -16.97
CA GLU A 173 -24.09 -24.58 -16.60
C GLU A 173 -24.25 -23.10 -16.93
N SER A 174 -24.89 -22.78 -18.07
CA SER A 174 -25.28 -21.42 -18.43
C SER A 174 -26.27 -20.83 -17.42
N ALA A 175 -27.29 -21.58 -17.04
CA ALA A 175 -28.25 -21.14 -16.01
C ALA A 175 -27.57 -20.91 -14.65
N LYS A 176 -26.60 -21.74 -14.26
CA LYS A 176 -25.81 -21.52 -13.02
C LYS A 176 -24.96 -20.24 -13.08
N LEU A 177 -24.45 -19.89 -14.27
CA LEU A 177 -23.66 -18.67 -14.45
C LEU A 177 -24.53 -17.41 -14.32
N GLU A 178 -25.74 -17.44 -14.89
CA GLU A 178 -26.70 -16.33 -14.86
C GLU A 178 -27.28 -16.10 -13.46
N ASN A 179 -27.50 -17.17 -12.69
CA ASN A 179 -28.05 -17.11 -11.32
C ASN A 179 -27.00 -16.92 -10.22
N CYS A 180 -25.81 -16.40 -10.54
CA CYS A 180 -24.78 -16.12 -9.53
C CYS A 180 -25.13 -14.87 -8.69
N GLU A 181 -25.43 -15.06 -7.41
CA GLU A 181 -25.76 -13.98 -6.46
C GLU A 181 -24.59 -13.56 -5.55
N GLU A 182 -24.70 -12.38 -4.93
CA GLU A 182 -23.74 -11.86 -3.94
C GLU A 182 -23.69 -12.68 -2.64
N PRO A 183 -22.60 -12.56 -1.85
CA PRO A 183 -21.31 -11.97 -2.23
C PRO A 183 -20.51 -12.89 -3.16
N ASN A 184 -19.51 -12.33 -3.86
CA ASN A 184 -18.53 -13.06 -4.68
C ASN A 184 -19.00 -13.60 -6.05
N ILE A 185 -19.87 -12.87 -6.76
CA ILE A 185 -20.36 -13.21 -8.11
C ILE A 185 -19.21 -13.59 -9.07
N ASN A 186 -18.16 -12.76 -9.14
CA ASN A 186 -17.02 -13.01 -10.04
C ASN A 186 -16.28 -14.32 -9.73
N SER A 187 -16.16 -14.68 -8.45
CA SER A 187 -15.50 -15.93 -8.04
C SER A 187 -16.34 -17.15 -8.39
N LYS A 188 -17.66 -17.09 -8.15
CA LYS A 188 -18.62 -18.16 -8.50
C LYS A 188 -18.65 -18.38 -10.02
N GLN A 189 -18.72 -17.30 -10.79
CA GLN A 189 -18.68 -17.37 -12.25
C GLN A 189 -17.36 -17.97 -12.77
N TRP A 190 -16.23 -17.63 -12.17
CA TRP A 190 -14.94 -18.22 -12.53
C TRP A 190 -14.88 -19.73 -12.24
N GLN A 191 -15.43 -20.17 -11.10
CA GLN A 191 -15.48 -21.60 -10.75
C GLN A 191 -16.31 -22.40 -11.76
N ILE A 192 -17.49 -21.89 -12.13
CA ILE A 192 -18.38 -22.52 -13.12
C ILE A 192 -17.67 -22.65 -14.47
N LYS A 193 -17.06 -21.56 -14.97
CA LYS A 193 -16.33 -21.59 -16.24
C LYS A 193 -15.12 -22.53 -16.22
N THR A 194 -14.45 -22.62 -15.07
CA THR A 194 -13.31 -23.53 -14.90
C THR A 194 -13.74 -24.99 -14.91
N ALA A 195 -14.86 -25.33 -14.27
CA ALA A 195 -15.42 -26.68 -14.29
C ALA A 195 -15.79 -27.16 -15.70
N VAL A 196 -16.40 -26.27 -16.52
CA VAL A 196 -16.67 -26.58 -17.94
C VAL A 196 -15.36 -26.87 -18.68
N LYS A 197 -14.36 -26.01 -18.53
CA LYS A 197 -13.05 -26.19 -19.17
C LYS A 197 -12.39 -27.51 -18.74
N ASP A 198 -12.37 -27.84 -17.45
CA ASP A 198 -11.77 -29.08 -16.96
C ASP A 198 -12.50 -30.32 -17.52
N ARG A 199 -13.84 -30.31 -17.54
CA ARG A 199 -14.64 -31.40 -18.12
C ARG A 199 -14.34 -31.62 -19.61
N VAL A 200 -14.27 -30.54 -20.40
CA VAL A 200 -14.07 -30.60 -21.85
C VAL A 200 -12.62 -31.00 -22.19
N VAL A 201 -11.67 -30.69 -21.31
CA VAL A 201 -10.29 -31.21 -21.40
C VAL A 201 -10.27 -32.71 -21.09
N GLU A 202 -10.96 -33.14 -20.04
CA GLU A 202 -11.06 -34.56 -19.65
C GLU A 202 -11.78 -35.41 -20.72
N SER A 203 -12.79 -34.87 -21.39
CA SER A 203 -13.46 -35.53 -22.52
C SER A 203 -12.63 -35.55 -23.81
N GLY A 204 -11.51 -34.82 -23.85
CA GLY A 204 -10.63 -34.73 -25.01
C GLY A 204 -11.13 -33.81 -26.14
N GLU A 205 -12.23 -33.10 -25.92
CA GLU A 205 -12.82 -32.14 -26.87
C GLU A 205 -12.02 -30.83 -26.96
N LEU A 206 -11.36 -30.41 -25.86
CA LEU A 206 -10.45 -29.28 -25.84
C LEU A 206 -9.01 -29.76 -25.72
N LYS A 207 -8.27 -29.70 -26.82
CA LYS A 207 -6.87 -30.14 -26.90
C LYS A 207 -5.92 -28.97 -26.69
N SER A 208 -4.80 -29.25 -26.02
CA SER A 208 -3.74 -28.24 -25.86
C SER A 208 -3.12 -27.90 -27.20
N VAL A 209 -2.89 -26.61 -27.43
CA VAL A 209 -2.13 -26.09 -28.55
C VAL A 209 -0.66 -26.09 -28.11
N SER A 210 -0.02 -27.24 -28.25
CA SER A 210 1.44 -27.37 -28.15
C SER A 210 2.13 -26.66 -29.31
#